data_AF-A0A7C4J0M3-F1
#
_entry.id   AF-A0A7C4J0M3-F1
#
_cell.length_a   1.000
_cell.length_b   1.000
_cell.length_c   1.000
_cell.angle_alpha   90.00
_cell.angle_beta   90.00
_cell.angle_gamma   90.00
#
_symmetry.space_group_name_H-M   'P 1'
#
loop_
_entity.id
_entity.type
_entity.pdbx_description
1 polymer ?
#
loop_
_entity_poly.entity_id
_entity_poly.type
_entity_poly.pdbx_seq_one_letter_code
_entity_poly.pdbx_strand_id
1 'polypeptide(L)'
;MEKVEEKVNRLETAFEEFTRTVGLEFNKVYNAIMLSHINYDRISQDIVQLGNRIEATRELLDNFIKESEKQRQEDRQKFNEFKDEMKIFKDEMKDFKDEMKDFKDEMKDFKDEMKDFKDEMKDFKDEMKDFKDEMKDFKDDSIDFKAEMRSFKDEMREEHRKMNRQWGELANKMGTIVEDIIYPATRPVLEKYFNCELETTMMNITRKKDGIKDEFDVIAVSADKVFLIEVKSTMRQQYVDDFKN
;
A
#
# COMPACT_ATOMS: atom_id res chain seq x y z
N MET A 1 -80.25 -77.08 127.21
CA MET A 1 -80.12 -75.71 126.69
C MET A 1 -78.69 -75.43 126.24
N GLU A 2 -77.69 -75.70 127.08
CA GLU A 2 -76.25 -75.48 126.83
C GLU A 2 -75.70 -75.99 125.46
N LYS A 3 -76.02 -77.24 125.05
CA LYS A 3 -75.59 -77.79 123.73
C LYS A 3 -76.21 -77.11 122.51
N VAL A 4 -77.38 -76.49 122.67
CA VAL A 4 -78.05 -75.75 121.59
C VAL A 4 -77.39 -74.39 121.45
N GLU A 5 -77.09 -73.75 122.57
CA GLU A 5 -76.39 -72.47 122.66
C GLU A 5 -74.98 -72.54 122.06
N GLU A 6 -74.21 -73.61 122.35
CA GLU A 6 -72.88 -73.81 121.73
C GLU A 6 -72.96 -73.98 120.21
N LYS A 7 -73.98 -74.68 119.70
CA LYS A 7 -74.18 -74.85 118.25
C LYS A 7 -74.59 -73.55 117.58
N VAL A 8 -75.44 -72.75 118.22
CA VAL A 8 -75.84 -71.42 117.75
C VAL A 8 -74.62 -70.51 117.69
N ASN A 9 -73.82 -70.44 118.76
CA ASN A 9 -72.59 -69.63 118.79
C ASN A 9 -71.59 -70.05 117.70
N ARG A 10 -71.38 -71.36 117.48
CA ARG A 10 -70.54 -71.85 116.37
C ARG A 10 -71.08 -71.47 115.00
N LEU A 11 -72.40 -71.50 114.83
CA LEU A 11 -73.04 -71.10 113.58
C LEU A 11 -72.88 -69.59 113.35
N GLU A 12 -73.07 -68.78 114.38
CA GLU A 12 -72.85 -67.33 114.35
C GLU A 12 -71.40 -67.00 114.00
N THR A 13 -70.42 -67.64 114.65
CA THR A 13 -69.00 -67.44 114.32
C THR A 13 -68.68 -67.86 112.88
N ALA A 14 -69.19 -69.00 112.42
CA ALA A 14 -68.99 -69.45 111.03
C ALA A 14 -69.65 -68.49 110.02
N PHE A 15 -70.81 -67.92 110.37
CA PHE A 15 -71.51 -66.95 109.53
C PHE A 15 -70.77 -65.62 109.48
N GLU A 16 -70.24 -65.13 110.61
CA GLU A 16 -69.39 -63.95 110.68
C GLU A 16 -68.10 -64.14 109.85
N GLU A 17 -67.45 -65.29 109.98
CA GLU A 17 -66.21 -65.61 109.26
C GLU A 17 -66.46 -65.76 107.75
N PHE A 18 -67.58 -66.36 107.36
CA PHE A 18 -68.05 -66.41 105.98
C PHE A 18 -68.33 -65.01 105.42
N THR A 19 -69.11 -64.18 106.15
CA THR A 19 -69.48 -62.83 105.73
C THR A 19 -68.24 -61.94 105.60
N ARG A 20 -67.29 -62.08 106.52
CA ARG A 20 -65.99 -61.40 106.47
C ARG A 20 -65.16 -61.84 105.27
N THR A 21 -65.04 -63.15 105.03
CA THR A 21 -64.23 -63.69 103.93
C THR A 21 -64.81 -63.31 102.58
N VAL A 22 -66.11 -63.52 102.39
CA VAL A 22 -66.81 -63.14 101.15
C VAL A 22 -66.78 -61.63 100.94
N GLY A 23 -66.96 -60.83 102.01
CA GLY A 23 -66.84 -59.37 101.95
C GLY A 23 -65.45 -58.91 101.52
N LEU A 24 -64.38 -59.54 102.02
CA LEU A 24 -62.99 -59.24 101.62
C LEU A 24 -62.72 -59.63 100.16
N GLU A 25 -63.13 -60.82 99.72
CA GLU A 25 -62.97 -61.26 98.33
C GLU A 25 -63.78 -60.39 97.36
N PHE A 26 -65.00 -60.02 97.71
CA PHE A 26 -65.80 -59.08 96.92
C PHE A 26 -65.12 -57.72 96.79
N ASN A 27 -64.55 -57.19 97.88
CA ASN A 27 -63.85 -55.91 97.87
C ASN A 27 -62.57 -55.98 96.99
N LYS A 28 -61.81 -57.08 97.04
CA LYS A 28 -60.66 -57.32 96.15
C LYS A 28 -61.09 -57.33 94.68
N VAL A 29 -62.15 -58.07 94.34
CA VAL A 29 -62.67 -58.16 92.97
C VAL A 29 -63.17 -56.79 92.50
N TYR A 30 -63.94 -56.09 93.33
CA TYR A 30 -64.44 -54.74 93.02
C TYR A 30 -63.28 -53.76 92.76
N ASN A 31 -62.26 -53.73 93.63
CA ASN A 31 -61.11 -52.86 93.44
C ASN A 31 -60.31 -53.23 92.19
N ALA A 32 -60.12 -54.53 91.91
CA ALA A 32 -59.44 -55.00 90.71
C ALA A 32 -60.18 -54.56 89.43
N ILE A 33 -61.51 -54.67 89.41
CA ILE A 33 -62.35 -54.20 88.29
C ILE A 33 -62.21 -52.69 88.14
N MET A 34 -62.33 -51.91 89.23
CA MET A 34 -62.19 -50.46 89.17
C MET A 34 -60.81 -50.02 88.65
N LEU A 35 -59.74 -50.65 89.13
CA LEU A 35 -58.38 -50.40 88.65
C LEU A 35 -58.22 -50.75 87.17
N SER A 36 -58.82 -51.86 86.73
CA SER A 36 -58.79 -52.27 85.31
C SER A 36 -59.49 -51.25 84.41
N HIS A 37 -60.61 -50.68 84.87
CA HIS A 37 -61.36 -49.65 84.12
C HIS A 37 -60.53 -48.38 83.97
N ILE A 38 -59.94 -47.89 85.07
CA ILE A 38 -59.06 -46.72 85.05
C ILE A 38 -57.87 -46.95 84.10
N ASN A 39 -57.29 -48.16 84.13
CA ASN A 39 -56.15 -48.48 83.27
C ASN A 39 -56.57 -48.57 81.78
N TYR A 40 -57.76 -49.11 81.51
CA TYR A 40 -58.33 -49.13 80.16
C TYR A 40 -58.56 -47.71 79.63
N ASP A 41 -59.15 -46.83 80.43
CA ASP A 41 -59.37 -45.43 80.05
C ASP A 41 -58.06 -44.71 79.75
N ARG A 42 -57.02 -44.95 80.56
CA ARG A 42 -55.68 -44.40 80.34
C ARG A 42 -55.07 -44.90 79.02
N ILE A 43 -55.13 -46.21 78.77
CA ILE A 43 -54.63 -46.80 77.51
C ILE A 43 -55.40 -46.25 76.31
N SER A 44 -56.73 -46.11 76.42
CA SER A 44 -57.56 -45.53 75.37
C SER A 44 -57.14 -44.09 75.04
N GLN A 45 -56.88 -43.27 76.06
CA GLN A 45 -56.36 -41.91 75.88
C GLN A 45 -54.97 -41.90 75.23
N ASP A 46 -54.06 -42.79 75.66
CA ASP A 46 -52.72 -42.91 75.08
C ASP A 46 -52.80 -43.29 73.60
N ILE A 47 -53.70 -44.19 73.20
CA ILE A 47 -53.93 -44.58 71.80
C ILE A 47 -54.41 -43.39 70.97
N VAL A 48 -55.35 -42.60 71.48
CA VAL A 48 -55.83 -41.39 70.78
C VAL A 48 -54.70 -40.38 70.60
N GLN A 49 -53.90 -40.14 71.65
CA GLN A 49 -52.74 -39.24 71.54
C GLN A 49 -51.70 -39.76 70.55
N LEU A 50 -51.43 -41.06 70.53
CA LEU A 50 -50.54 -41.68 69.55
C LEU A 50 -51.07 -41.50 68.13
N GLY A 51 -52.37 -41.70 67.90
CA GLY A 51 -53.01 -41.45 66.62
C GLY A 51 -52.78 -40.01 66.12
N ASN A 52 -53.06 -39.02 66.97
CA ASN A 52 -52.85 -37.61 66.64
C ASN A 52 -51.37 -37.29 66.32
N ARG A 53 -50.42 -37.90 67.06
CA ARG A 53 -48.98 -37.72 66.80
C ARG A 53 -48.55 -38.35 65.47
N ILE A 54 -49.10 -39.51 65.13
CA ILE A 54 -48.83 -40.18 63.84
C ILE A 54 -49.33 -39.30 62.69
N GLU A 55 -50.54 -38.74 62.82
CA GLU A 55 -51.12 -37.87 61.79
C GLU A 55 -50.31 -36.59 61.61
N ALA A 56 -49.94 -35.92 62.69
CA ALA A 56 -49.05 -34.75 62.62
C ALA A 56 -47.69 -35.07 61.99
N THR A 57 -47.13 -36.25 62.29
CA THR A 57 -45.86 -36.70 61.68
C THR A 57 -46.02 -36.95 60.18
N ARG A 58 -47.16 -37.51 59.76
CA ARG A 58 -47.48 -37.74 58.35
C ARG A 58 -47.59 -36.42 57.58
N GLU A 59 -48.27 -35.42 58.14
CA GLU A 59 -48.36 -34.10 57.53
C GLU A 59 -46.98 -33.42 57.38
N LEU A 60 -46.13 -33.54 58.40
CA LEU A 60 -44.75 -33.04 58.33
C LEU A 60 -43.94 -33.72 57.23
N LEU A 61 -44.09 -35.04 57.07
CA LEU A 61 -43.41 -35.79 56.00
C LEU A 61 -43.91 -35.40 54.62
N ASP A 62 -45.23 -35.25 54.44
CA ASP A 62 -45.80 -34.82 53.15
C ASP A 62 -45.33 -33.42 52.76
N ASN A 63 -45.26 -32.50 53.73
CA ASN A 63 -44.72 -31.16 53.50
C ASN A 63 -43.22 -31.18 53.18
N PHE A 64 -42.43 -31.99 53.90
CA PHE A 64 -41.01 -32.17 53.63
C PHE A 64 -40.76 -32.72 52.22
N ILE A 65 -41.52 -33.73 51.80
CA ILE A 65 -41.41 -34.33 50.46
C ILE A 65 -41.73 -33.29 49.40
N LYS A 66 -42.84 -32.54 49.55
CA LYS A 66 -43.23 -31.47 48.61
C LYS A 66 -42.14 -30.40 48.47
N GLU A 67 -41.60 -29.92 49.60
CA GLU A 67 -40.59 -28.87 49.56
C GLU A 67 -39.27 -29.40 48.97
N SER A 68 -38.88 -30.64 49.30
CA SER A 68 -37.71 -31.29 48.72
C SER A 68 -37.85 -31.50 47.20
N GLU A 69 -39.03 -31.88 46.72
CA GLU A 69 -39.32 -32.02 45.29
C GLU A 69 -39.23 -30.68 44.57
N LYS A 70 -39.81 -29.63 45.15
CA LYS A 70 -39.75 -28.28 44.62
C LYS A 70 -38.31 -27.78 44.52
N GLN A 71 -37.53 -27.89 45.61
CA GLN A 71 -36.12 -27.50 45.61
C GLN A 71 -35.33 -28.25 44.53
N ARG A 72 -35.54 -29.56 44.41
CA ARG A 72 -34.88 -30.39 43.38
C ARG A 72 -35.22 -29.94 41.96
N GLN A 73 -36.45 -29.49 41.73
CA GLN A 73 -36.87 -28.97 40.42
C GLN A 73 -36.21 -27.63 40.11
N GLU A 74 -36.16 -26.72 41.08
CA GLU A 74 -35.47 -25.43 40.95
C GLU A 74 -33.98 -25.62 40.69
N ASP A 75 -33.32 -26.52 41.42
CA ASP A 75 -31.90 -26.84 41.23
C ASP A 75 -31.65 -27.42 39.84
N ARG A 76 -32.56 -28.28 39.35
CA ARG A 76 -32.49 -28.83 37.99
C ARG A 76 -32.64 -27.75 36.92
N GLN A 77 -33.53 -26.79 37.11
CA GLN A 77 -33.71 -25.67 36.18
C GLN A 77 -32.45 -24.81 36.13
N LYS A 78 -31.94 -24.38 37.29
CA LYS A 78 -30.69 -23.61 37.38
C LYS A 78 -29.51 -24.34 36.76
N PHE A 79 -29.42 -25.65 36.96
CA PHE A 79 -28.36 -26.46 36.35
C PHE A 79 -28.46 -26.50 34.82
N ASN A 80 -29.67 -26.59 34.28
CA ASN A 80 -29.87 -26.55 32.82
C ASN A 80 -29.56 -25.18 32.24
N GLU A 81 -30.00 -24.09 32.90
CA GLU A 81 -29.66 -22.72 32.50
C GLU A 81 -28.15 -22.50 32.50
N PHE A 82 -27.46 -22.89 33.57
CA PHE A 82 -26.01 -22.84 33.66
C PHE A 82 -25.32 -23.65 32.54
N LYS A 83 -25.86 -24.82 32.20
CA LYS A 83 -25.33 -25.66 31.13
C LYS A 83 -25.48 -25.00 29.77
N ASP A 84 -26.62 -24.35 29.51
CA ASP A 84 -26.88 -23.64 28.27
C ASP A 84 -25.98 -22.39 28.15
N GLU A 85 -25.81 -21.62 29.23
CA GLU A 85 -24.84 -20.52 29.30
C GLU A 85 -23.41 -20.99 29.03
N MET A 86 -22.99 -22.11 29.64
CA MET A 86 -21.69 -22.73 29.38
C MET A 86 -21.51 -23.14 27.92
N LYS A 87 -22.58 -23.56 27.24
CA LYS A 87 -22.52 -23.91 25.82
C LYS A 87 -22.33 -22.65 24.97
N ILE A 88 -23.11 -21.60 25.23
CA ILE A 88 -22.98 -20.30 24.55
C ILE A 88 -21.57 -19.75 24.73
N PHE A 89 -21.08 -19.70 25.97
CA PHE A 89 -19.72 -19.24 26.26
C PHE A 89 -18.64 -20.03 25.50
N LYS A 90 -18.83 -21.35 25.36
CA LYS A 90 -17.90 -22.19 24.61
C LYS A 90 -17.91 -21.88 23.12
N ASP A 91 -19.08 -21.61 22.55
CA ASP A 91 -19.23 -21.23 21.15
C ASP A 91 -18.62 -19.84 20.90
N GLU A 92 -18.89 -18.85 21.77
CA GLU A 92 -18.25 -17.51 21.72
C GLU A 92 -16.73 -17.58 21.82
N MET A 93 -16.18 -18.43 22.71
CA MET A 93 -14.73 -18.63 22.82
C MET A 93 -14.12 -19.29 21.57
N LYS A 94 -14.90 -20.05 20.82
CA LYS A 94 -14.45 -20.63 19.55
C LYS A 94 -14.42 -19.55 18.47
N ASP A 95 -15.48 -18.76 18.36
CA ASP A 95 -15.56 -17.67 17.39
C ASP A 95 -14.45 -16.64 17.62
N PHE A 96 -14.22 -16.24 18.88
CA PHE A 96 -13.11 -15.35 19.24
C PHE A 96 -11.73 -15.92 18.83
N LYS A 97 -11.55 -17.24 18.95
CA LYS A 97 -10.30 -17.89 18.56
C LYS A 97 -10.10 -17.88 17.05
N ASP A 98 -11.18 -18.07 16.29
CA ASP A 98 -11.16 -18.02 14.83
C ASP A 98 -10.89 -16.57 14.36
N GLU A 99 -11.55 -15.56 14.94
CA GLU A 99 -11.26 -14.13 14.68
C GLU A 99 -9.80 -13.76 14.97
N MET A 100 -9.25 -14.23 16.09
CA MET A 100 -7.84 -13.99 16.44
C MET A 100 -6.86 -14.66 15.47
N LYS A 101 -7.26 -15.75 14.81
CA LYS A 101 -6.46 -16.39 13.78
C LYS A 101 -6.50 -15.57 12.49
N ASP A 102 -7.68 -15.13 12.07
CA ASP A 102 -7.85 -14.31 10.87
C ASP A 102 -7.09 -12.99 11.00
N PHE A 103 -7.19 -12.31 12.15
CA PHE A 103 -6.42 -11.10 12.45
C PHE A 103 -4.90 -11.33 12.34
N LYS A 104 -4.43 -12.50 12.78
CA LYS A 104 -3.00 -12.84 12.71
C LYS A 104 -2.54 -13.06 11.27
N ASP A 105 -3.39 -13.68 10.45
CA ASP A 105 -3.11 -13.88 9.03
C ASP A 105 -3.12 -12.53 8.29
N GLU A 106 -4.09 -11.64 8.54
CA GLU A 106 -4.10 -10.27 8.00
C GLU A 106 -2.85 -9.46 8.39
N MET A 107 -2.43 -9.55 9.66
CA MET A 107 -1.19 -8.89 10.12
C MET A 107 0.06 -9.41 9.40
N LYS A 108 0.06 -10.68 8.99
CA LYS A 108 1.17 -11.26 8.24
C LYS A 108 1.18 -10.74 6.80
N ASP A 109 0.02 -10.74 6.15
CA ASP A 109 -0.13 -10.24 4.78
C ASP A 109 0.26 -8.75 4.70
N PHE A 110 -0.22 -7.93 5.64
CA PHE A 110 0.18 -6.52 5.74
C PHE A 110 1.70 -6.33 5.88
N LYS A 111 2.36 -7.22 6.64
CA LYS A 111 3.81 -7.17 6.83
C LYS A 111 4.55 -7.53 5.54
N ASP A 112 4.04 -8.49 4.79
CA ASP A 112 4.60 -8.88 3.49
C ASP A 112 4.40 -7.75 2.46
N GLU A 113 3.21 -7.14 2.38
CA GLU A 113 2.96 -5.95 1.54
C GLU A 113 3.88 -4.76 1.89
N MET A 114 4.10 -4.48 3.18
CA MET A 114 5.02 -3.45 3.62
C MET A 114 6.47 -3.72 3.21
N LYS A 115 6.86 -4.99 3.11
CA LYS A 115 8.19 -5.39 2.66
C LYS A 115 8.33 -5.17 1.15
N ASP A 116 7.34 -5.61 0.37
CA ASP A 116 7.32 -5.43 -1.08
C ASP A 116 7.34 -3.94 -1.45
N PHE A 117 6.54 -3.11 -0.78
CA PHE A 117 6.56 -1.65 -0.96
C PHE A 117 7.95 -1.05 -0.68
N LYS A 118 8.64 -1.55 0.35
CA LYS A 118 9.98 -1.08 0.69
C LYS A 118 11.02 -1.46 -0.36
N ASP A 119 10.89 -2.65 -0.94
CA ASP A 119 11.75 -3.12 -2.02
C ASP A 119 11.48 -2.30 -3.30
N GLU A 120 10.21 -2.06 -3.67
CA GLU A 120 9.84 -1.17 -4.80
C GLU A 120 10.38 0.26 -4.62
N MET A 121 10.30 0.83 -3.42
CA MET A 121 10.85 2.16 -3.11
C MET A 121 12.38 2.19 -3.25
N LYS A 122 13.06 1.08 -3.00
CA LYS A 122 14.50 0.98 -3.17
C LYS A 122 14.86 0.94 -4.66
N ASP A 123 14.15 0.11 -5.44
CA ASP A 123 14.36 0.01 -6.89
C ASP A 123 14.10 1.35 -7.58
N PHE A 124 13.01 2.04 -7.23
CA PHE A 124 12.71 3.39 -7.73
C PHE A 124 13.83 4.39 -7.42
N LYS A 125 14.43 4.29 -6.23
CA LYS A 125 15.53 5.18 -5.83
C LYS A 125 16.80 4.89 -6.64
N ASP A 126 17.07 3.63 -6.95
CA ASP A 126 18.20 3.23 -7.77
C ASP A 126 17.98 3.69 -9.24
N GLU A 127 16.78 3.52 -9.81
CA GLU A 127 16.42 4.05 -11.13
C GLU A 127 16.57 5.58 -11.22
N MET A 128 16.14 6.31 -10.19
CA MET A 128 16.31 7.77 -10.14
C MET A 128 17.78 8.20 -10.09
N LYS A 129 18.65 7.37 -9.50
CA LYS A 129 20.08 7.61 -9.48
C LYS A 129 20.68 7.39 -10.87
N ASP A 130 20.34 6.28 -11.52
CA ASP A 130 20.82 5.96 -12.87
C ASP A 130 20.38 7.03 -13.87
N PHE A 131 19.11 7.45 -13.82
CA PHE A 131 18.62 8.56 -14.65
C PHE A 131 19.40 9.86 -14.44
N LYS A 132 19.78 10.16 -13.20
CA LYS A 132 20.57 11.36 -12.88
C LYS A 132 21.99 11.28 -13.44
N ASP A 133 22.59 10.09 -13.42
CA ASP A 133 23.90 9.85 -14.00
C ASP A 133 23.83 9.95 -15.54
N GLU A 134 22.82 9.37 -16.19
CA GLU A 134 22.57 9.53 -17.65
C GLU A 134 22.38 11.01 -18.05
N MET A 135 21.63 11.79 -17.27
CA MET A 135 21.47 13.23 -17.53
C MET A 135 22.78 14.00 -17.43
N LYS A 136 23.70 13.55 -16.57
CA LYS A 136 25.02 14.17 -16.44
C LYS A 136 25.89 13.84 -17.65
N ASP A 137 25.92 12.57 -18.07
CA ASP A 137 26.66 12.14 -19.25
C ASP A 137 26.17 12.86 -20.50
N PHE A 138 24.85 12.96 -20.70
CA PHE A 138 24.27 13.73 -21.80
C PHE A 138 24.69 15.20 -21.80
N LYS A 139 24.82 15.79 -20.61
CA LYS A 139 25.26 17.19 -20.47
C LYS A 139 26.72 17.35 -20.86
N ASP A 140 27.57 16.41 -20.47
CA ASP A 140 28.99 16.40 -20.80
C ASP A 140 29.18 16.19 -22.32
N ASP A 141 28.47 15.24 -22.93
CA ASP A 141 28.43 15.04 -24.39
C ASP A 141 27.99 16.32 -25.14
N SER A 142 27.00 17.04 -24.61
CA SER A 142 26.53 18.30 -25.19
C SER A 142 27.60 19.40 -25.13
N ILE A 143 28.44 19.41 -24.11
CA ILE A 143 29.57 20.35 -23.97
C ILE A 143 30.64 20.01 -25.00
N ASP A 144 31.00 18.73 -25.12
CA ASP A 144 32.01 18.27 -26.07
C ASP A 144 31.59 18.53 -27.51
N PHE A 145 30.35 18.21 -27.87
CA PHE A 145 29.80 18.54 -29.18
C PHE A 145 29.85 20.05 -29.49
N LYS A 146 29.56 20.90 -28.50
CA LYS A 146 29.68 22.37 -28.67
C LYS A 146 31.13 22.80 -28.87
N ALA A 147 32.08 22.14 -28.22
CA ALA A 147 33.51 22.42 -28.38
C ALA A 147 33.98 22.01 -29.78
N GLU A 148 33.63 20.81 -30.24
CA GLU A 148 33.92 20.34 -31.61
C GLU A 148 33.35 21.28 -32.67
N MET A 149 32.09 21.70 -32.52
CA MET A 149 31.46 22.65 -33.45
C MET A 149 32.12 24.04 -33.44
N ARG A 150 32.75 24.45 -32.34
CA ARG A 150 33.57 25.68 -32.32
C ARG A 150 34.88 25.47 -33.06
N SER A 151 35.57 24.37 -32.80
CA SER A 151 36.82 24.02 -33.51
C SER A 151 36.60 23.98 -35.02
N PHE A 152 35.57 23.26 -35.47
CA PHE A 152 35.20 23.17 -36.87
C PHE A 152 34.91 24.55 -37.50
N LYS A 153 34.20 25.43 -36.79
CA LYS A 153 33.94 26.80 -37.26
C LYS A 153 35.22 27.62 -37.40
N ASP A 154 36.17 27.45 -36.49
CA ASP A 154 37.43 28.18 -36.53
C ASP A 154 38.37 27.66 -37.62
N GLU A 155 38.42 26.33 -37.83
CA GLU A 155 39.10 25.71 -38.98
C GLU A 155 38.55 26.22 -40.31
N MET A 156 37.23 26.20 -40.49
CA MET A 156 36.57 26.75 -41.68
C MET A 156 36.91 28.23 -41.91
N ARG A 157 36.97 29.04 -40.84
CA ARG A 157 37.38 30.45 -40.95
C ARG A 157 38.84 30.59 -41.37
N GLU A 158 39.73 29.75 -40.87
CA GLU A 158 41.13 29.75 -41.24
C GLU A 158 41.33 29.32 -42.70
N GLU A 159 40.63 28.28 -43.15
CA GLU A 159 40.61 27.85 -44.55
C GLU A 159 40.10 28.97 -45.46
N HIS A 160 38.99 29.62 -45.11
CA HIS A 160 38.48 30.78 -45.86
C HIS A 160 39.49 31.93 -45.91
N ARG A 161 40.18 32.23 -44.81
CA ARG A 161 41.23 33.27 -44.80
C ARG A 161 42.40 32.88 -45.71
N LYS A 162 42.84 31.63 -45.68
CA LYS A 162 43.93 31.11 -46.53
C LYS A 162 43.54 31.19 -48.00
N MET A 163 42.33 30.75 -48.33
CA MET A 163 41.76 30.85 -49.68
C MET A 163 41.72 32.30 -50.14
N ASN A 164 41.19 33.22 -49.33
CA ASN A 164 41.15 34.65 -49.66
C ASN A 164 42.54 35.25 -49.92
N ARG A 165 43.55 34.87 -49.12
CA ARG A 165 44.95 35.28 -49.36
C ARG A 165 45.45 34.76 -50.71
N GLN A 166 45.23 33.48 -51.02
CA GLN A 166 45.63 32.87 -52.29
C GLN A 166 44.94 33.54 -53.49
N TRP A 167 43.65 33.85 -53.39
CA TRP A 167 42.93 34.60 -54.42
C TRP A 167 43.51 36.00 -54.63
N GLY A 168 43.87 36.70 -53.55
CA GLY A 168 44.54 37.99 -53.62
C GLY A 168 45.94 37.91 -54.28
N GLU A 169 46.75 36.91 -53.91
CA GLU A 169 48.05 36.67 -54.54
C GLU A 169 47.91 36.35 -56.05
N LEU A 170 46.92 35.55 -56.41
CA LEU A 170 46.62 35.24 -57.81
C LEU A 170 46.21 36.50 -58.58
N ALA A 171 45.35 37.35 -58.02
CA ALA A 171 44.96 38.61 -58.63
C ALA A 171 46.17 39.54 -58.86
N ASN A 172 47.07 39.66 -57.88
CA ASN A 172 48.31 40.42 -58.04
C ASN A 172 49.20 39.87 -59.17
N LYS A 173 49.36 38.54 -59.25
CA LYS A 173 50.12 37.89 -60.34
C LYS A 173 49.49 38.13 -61.71
N MET A 174 48.16 38.17 -61.80
CA MET A 174 47.48 38.50 -63.05
C MET A 174 47.79 39.94 -63.48
N GLY A 175 47.77 40.90 -62.54
CA GLY A 175 48.20 42.28 -62.80
C GLY A 175 49.63 42.34 -63.37
N THR A 176 50.58 41.63 -62.75
CA THR A 176 51.97 41.60 -63.26
C THR A 176 52.09 40.95 -64.64
N ILE A 177 51.26 39.96 -65.00
CA ILE A 177 51.28 39.38 -66.36
C ILE A 177 50.85 40.41 -67.41
N VAL A 178 49.85 41.23 -67.10
CA VAL A 178 49.44 42.33 -67.98
C VAL A 178 50.60 43.28 -68.21
N GLU A 179 51.26 43.70 -67.13
CA GLU A 179 52.35 44.68 -67.16
C GLU A 179 53.63 44.14 -67.81
N ASP A 180 54.06 42.93 -67.46
CA ASP A 180 55.37 42.40 -67.83
C ASP A 180 55.37 41.60 -69.14
N ILE A 181 54.23 41.05 -69.54
CA ILE A 181 54.14 40.16 -70.71
C ILE A 181 53.25 40.76 -71.79
N ILE A 182 52.00 41.10 -71.44
CA ILE A 182 51.02 41.50 -72.46
C ILE A 182 51.32 42.89 -73.01
N TYR A 183 51.63 43.85 -72.13
CA TYR A 183 51.91 45.21 -72.56
C TYR A 183 53.15 45.30 -73.49
N PRO A 184 54.32 44.69 -73.16
CA PRO A 184 55.47 44.68 -74.07
C PRO A 184 55.21 43.92 -75.37
N ALA A 185 54.40 42.85 -75.34
CA ALA A 185 54.05 42.08 -76.53
C ALA A 185 53.04 42.80 -77.44
N THR A 186 52.30 43.79 -76.92
CA THR A 186 51.21 44.47 -77.65
C THR A 186 51.69 45.06 -78.97
N ARG A 187 52.78 45.84 -78.95
CA ARG A 187 53.32 46.48 -80.15
C ARG A 187 53.77 45.49 -81.23
N PRO A 188 54.74 44.60 -80.96
CA PRO A 188 55.25 43.70 -82.00
C PRO A 188 54.18 42.75 -82.53
N VAL A 189 53.22 42.33 -81.72
CA VAL A 189 52.13 41.46 -82.17
C VAL A 189 51.15 42.23 -83.06
N LEU A 190 50.67 43.38 -82.61
CA LEU A 190 49.67 44.14 -83.38
C LEU A 190 50.23 44.65 -84.71
N GLU A 191 51.46 45.18 -84.72
CA GLU A 191 52.09 45.67 -85.95
C GLU A 191 52.31 44.53 -86.96
N LYS A 192 52.74 43.35 -86.47
CA LYS A 192 52.98 42.17 -87.32
C LYS A 192 51.68 41.58 -87.89
N TYR A 193 50.65 41.39 -87.07
CA TYR A 193 49.43 40.70 -87.50
C TYR A 193 48.44 41.60 -88.23
N PHE A 194 48.38 42.89 -87.89
CA PHE A 194 47.44 43.85 -88.49
C PHE A 194 48.11 44.80 -89.51
N ASN A 195 49.41 44.61 -89.76
CA ASN A 195 50.21 45.34 -90.76
C ASN A 195 50.00 46.86 -90.66
N CYS A 196 50.16 47.38 -89.44
CA CYS A 196 49.99 48.79 -89.07
C CYS A 196 51.19 49.25 -88.23
N GLU A 197 51.37 50.56 -88.08
CA GLU A 197 52.36 51.15 -87.17
C GLU A 197 51.62 51.79 -85.99
N LEU A 198 51.97 51.43 -84.76
CA LEU A 198 51.28 51.98 -83.59
C LEU A 198 51.87 53.33 -83.21
N GLU A 199 51.03 54.36 -83.23
CA GLU A 199 51.39 55.72 -82.80
C GLU A 199 51.45 55.83 -81.28
N THR A 200 50.53 55.17 -80.58
CA THR A 200 50.42 55.26 -79.12
C THR A 200 50.02 53.92 -78.51
N THR A 201 50.64 53.60 -77.39
CA THR A 201 50.29 52.44 -76.55
C THR A 201 50.18 52.93 -75.12
N MET A 202 49.12 52.55 -74.43
CA MET A 202 48.84 52.95 -73.06
C MET A 202 48.40 51.74 -72.25
N MET A 203 48.79 51.70 -70.98
CA MET A 203 48.47 50.64 -70.03
C MET A 203 47.64 51.20 -68.88
N ASN A 204 46.71 50.39 -68.35
CA ASN A 204 45.86 50.72 -67.20
C ASN A 204 45.08 52.03 -67.40
N ILE A 205 44.33 52.13 -68.51
CA ILE A 205 43.57 53.34 -68.82
C ILE A 205 42.19 53.27 -68.21
N THR A 206 41.93 54.19 -67.30
CA THR A 206 40.59 54.50 -66.82
C THR A 206 40.00 55.65 -67.62
N ARG A 207 38.84 55.46 -68.24
CA ARG A 207 38.10 56.54 -68.88
C ARG A 207 36.73 56.71 -68.24
N LYS A 208 36.40 57.96 -67.88
CA LYS A 208 35.08 58.32 -67.36
C LYS A 208 34.35 59.22 -68.36
N LYS A 209 33.21 58.78 -68.87
CA LYS A 209 32.36 59.58 -69.76
C LYS A 209 30.89 59.28 -69.45
N ASP A 210 30.09 60.34 -69.27
CA ASP A 210 28.63 60.27 -69.06
C ASP A 210 28.17 59.32 -67.92
N GLY A 211 28.96 59.24 -66.85
CA GLY A 211 28.63 58.43 -65.66
C GLY A 211 29.13 56.98 -65.72
N ILE A 212 29.56 56.50 -66.89
CA ILE A 212 30.16 55.19 -67.09
C ILE A 212 31.68 55.32 -66.90
N LYS A 213 32.26 54.42 -66.11
CA LYS A 213 33.71 54.33 -65.84
C LYS A 213 34.17 52.96 -66.30
N ASP A 214 34.85 52.92 -67.44
CA ASP A 214 35.48 51.71 -67.95
C ASP A 214 36.99 51.78 -67.75
N GLU A 215 37.55 50.63 -67.43
CA GLU A 215 38.98 50.41 -67.24
C GLU A 215 39.42 49.36 -68.25
N PHE A 216 40.48 49.67 -69.00
CA PHE A 216 41.05 48.79 -70.02
C PHE A 216 42.49 48.49 -69.67
N ASP A 217 42.87 47.21 -69.74
CA ASP A 217 44.22 46.75 -69.43
C ASP A 217 45.27 47.39 -70.37
N VAL A 218 45.04 47.34 -71.68
CA VAL A 218 45.92 47.98 -72.67
C VAL A 218 45.10 48.61 -73.81
N ILE A 219 45.44 49.84 -74.20
CA ILE A 219 44.91 50.52 -75.39
C ILE A 219 46.05 50.83 -76.34
N ALA A 220 45.93 50.41 -77.60
CA ALA A 220 46.88 50.73 -78.66
C ALA A 220 46.18 51.45 -79.80
N VAL A 221 46.80 52.49 -80.35
CA VAL A 221 46.25 53.36 -81.40
C VAL A 221 47.21 53.41 -82.58
N SER A 222 46.65 53.17 -83.77
CA SER A 222 47.24 53.37 -85.10
C SER A 222 46.51 54.52 -85.79
N ALA A 223 47.06 55.03 -86.88
CA ALA A 223 46.48 56.09 -87.71
C ALA A 223 45.00 55.83 -88.09
N ASP A 224 44.60 54.57 -88.26
CA ASP A 224 43.26 54.18 -88.71
C ASP A 224 42.53 53.16 -87.79
N LYS A 225 43.16 52.69 -86.71
CA LYS A 225 42.63 51.61 -85.85
C LYS A 225 42.90 51.85 -84.38
N VAL A 226 41.97 51.45 -83.53
CA VAL A 226 42.13 51.41 -82.07
C VAL A 226 41.95 49.97 -81.61
N PHE A 227 42.90 49.47 -80.84
CA PHE A 227 42.88 48.15 -80.22
C PHE A 227 42.67 48.32 -78.72
N LEU A 228 41.63 47.65 -78.21
CA LEU A 228 41.34 47.54 -76.79
C LEU A 228 41.65 46.10 -76.39
N ILE A 229 42.61 45.93 -75.49
CA ILE A 229 43.06 44.62 -75.02
C ILE A 229 42.68 44.54 -73.55
N GLU A 230 41.90 43.51 -73.24
CA GLU A 230 41.49 43.15 -71.89
C GLU A 230 41.96 41.71 -71.63
N VAL A 231 42.66 41.51 -70.52
CA VAL A 231 43.31 40.25 -70.15
C VAL A 231 42.46 39.57 -69.08
N LYS A 232 41.79 38.48 -69.48
CA LYS A 232 41.05 37.63 -68.54
C LYS A 232 41.79 36.32 -68.29
N SER A 233 41.74 35.83 -67.05
CA SER A 233 42.31 34.54 -66.67
C SER A 233 41.62 33.34 -67.35
N THR A 234 40.38 33.52 -67.82
CA THR A 234 39.65 32.52 -68.58
C THR A 234 38.72 33.23 -69.56
N MET A 235 38.83 32.93 -70.85
CA MET A 235 37.95 33.50 -71.87
C MET A 235 36.58 32.81 -71.84
N ARG A 236 35.51 33.60 -71.64
CA ARG A 236 34.12 33.16 -71.70
C ARG A 236 33.39 34.01 -72.74
N GLN A 237 32.48 33.40 -73.51
CA GLN A 237 31.72 34.09 -74.56
C GLN A 237 30.96 35.31 -74.02
N GLN A 238 30.44 35.19 -72.80
CA GLN A 238 29.69 36.23 -72.09
C GLN A 238 30.46 37.55 -71.95
N TYR A 239 31.80 37.52 -71.77
CA TYR A 239 32.60 38.75 -71.68
C TYR A 239 32.64 39.55 -72.99
N VAL A 240 32.50 38.87 -74.13
CA VAL A 240 32.45 39.53 -75.45
C VAL A 240 31.08 40.16 -75.66
N ASP A 241 30.03 39.56 -75.11
CA ASP A 241 28.65 40.06 -75.21
C ASP A 241 28.43 41.27 -74.29
N ASP A 242 29.01 41.25 -73.09
CA ASP A 242 28.99 42.38 -72.15
C ASP A 242 29.78 43.60 -72.65
N PHE A 243 30.81 43.40 -73.48
CA PHE A 243 31.64 44.49 -74.02
C PHE A 243 30.99 45.22 -75.20
N LYS A 244 30.00 44.62 -75.86
CA LYS A 244 29.34 45.16 -77.06
C LYS A 244 28.11 46.02 -76.75
N ASN A 245 27.59 45.95 -75.53
CA ASN A 245 26.39 46.65 -75.06
C ASN A 245 26.76 47.75 -74.06
#